data_AF-B4W1P9-F1
#
_entry.id   AF-B4W1P9-F1
#
_cell.length_a   1.000
_cell.length_b   1.000
_cell.length_c   1.000
_cell.angle_alpha   90.00
_cell.angle_beta   90.00
_cell.angle_gamma   90.00
#
_symmetry.space_group_name_H-M   'P 1'
#
loop_
_entity.id
_entity.type
_entity.pdbx_description
1 polymer ?
#
loop_
_entity_poly.entity_id
_entity_poly.type
_entity_poly.pdbx_seq_one_letter_code
_entity_poly.pdbx_strand_id
1 'polypeptide(L)'
;MTRQPHDQFAKQYLEELLAPLGTVETSRDVLSEVRQVDVCFIPAPSPSPESETLGLLGKMAATTCLFEPFRNAPTPVEVRSCMFKLYSVEAELLRKARRERRSLSEDESPRLWILSPSCSQRLLNGFGANLNQSENWGEGVYFLPEFQRTVLVSINQLPVSQDTLWLRVLGKRRTQQQAIDELVGLPQENPQRRNILEILANWRINVDSSERLSNADRELIMNLSPAYLKWREEAVSEGRQEGRQEGRQEGIREERRQMVENFLRVRFGEIDAELEAIIAPMLQLTPQVLTRLLFNLSKEELLLWFGEGSGVEERFGEGKREKVENVLRVRFGEVDQELADKIASMLELPHQELTPLLLTLSRQELLERFAR
;
A
#
# COMPACT_ATOMS: atom_id res chain seq x y z
N MET A 1 31.94 7.95 -3.82
CA MET A 1 31.45 6.79 -3.05
C MET A 1 30.66 5.91 -4.00
N THR A 2 31.25 4.80 -4.43
CA THR A 2 30.55 3.79 -5.24
C THR A 2 29.52 3.09 -4.33
N ARG A 3 28.26 3.56 -4.37
CA ARG A 3 27.14 2.89 -3.71
C ARG A 3 27.02 1.48 -4.28
N GLN A 4 27.32 0.47 -3.49
CA GLN A 4 27.14 -0.91 -3.93
C GLN A 4 25.64 -1.25 -3.92
N PRO A 5 25.07 -1.86 -4.98
CA PRO A 5 23.64 -2.16 -5.06
C PRO A 5 23.07 -2.92 -3.85
N HIS A 6 23.90 -3.75 -3.18
CA HIS A 6 23.49 -4.44 -1.96
C HIS A 6 23.25 -3.52 -0.76
N ASP A 7 24.07 -2.47 -0.61
CA ASP A 7 23.93 -1.52 0.49
C ASP A 7 22.58 -0.79 0.41
N GLN A 8 22.23 -0.31 -0.78
CA GLN A 8 20.94 0.34 -1.03
C GLN A 8 19.75 -0.62 -0.80
N PHE A 9 19.88 -1.88 -1.25
CA PHE A 9 18.87 -2.91 -1.00
C PHE A 9 18.68 -3.16 0.50
N ALA A 10 19.76 -3.41 1.24
CA ALA A 10 19.67 -3.74 2.67
C ALA A 10 19.04 -2.60 3.48
N LYS A 11 19.31 -1.34 3.10
CA LYS A 11 18.69 -0.16 3.69
C LYS A 11 17.17 -0.14 3.46
N GLN A 12 16.72 -0.22 2.21
CA GLN A 12 15.29 -0.24 1.87
C GLN A 12 14.57 -1.44 2.50
N TYR A 13 15.21 -2.60 2.48
CA TYR A 13 14.69 -3.83 3.07
C TYR A 13 14.50 -3.72 4.59
N LEU A 14 15.50 -3.22 5.31
CA LEU A 14 15.41 -3.05 6.77
C LEU A 14 14.46 -1.91 7.15
N GLU A 15 14.41 -0.84 6.36
CA GLU A 15 13.46 0.26 6.55
C GLU A 15 12.01 -0.23 6.47
N GLU A 16 11.67 -1.00 5.43
CA GLU A 16 10.33 -1.57 5.26
C GLU A 16 9.95 -2.48 6.43
N LEU A 17 10.87 -3.34 6.88
CA LEU A 17 10.60 -4.27 7.99
C LEU A 17 10.46 -3.55 9.34
N LEU A 18 11.25 -2.50 9.58
CA LEU A 18 11.32 -1.85 10.90
C LEU A 18 10.35 -0.67 11.04
N ALA A 19 9.88 -0.06 9.95
CA ALA A 19 8.95 1.07 9.98
C ALA A 19 7.69 0.86 10.85
N PRO A 20 7.08 -0.36 10.90
CA PRO A 20 5.93 -0.58 11.77
C PRO A 20 6.28 -0.64 13.27
N LEU A 21 7.57 -0.86 13.61
CA LEU A 21 8.04 -0.98 14.99
C LEU A 21 8.49 0.36 15.60
N GLY A 22 8.76 1.38 14.79
CA GLY A 22 9.36 2.63 15.28
C GLY A 22 9.89 3.53 14.17
N THR A 23 10.76 4.48 14.54
CA THR A 23 11.38 5.41 13.59
C THR A 23 12.66 4.80 13.00
N VAL A 24 12.74 4.77 11.67
CA VAL A 24 13.92 4.35 10.93
C VAL A 24 14.58 5.55 10.26
N GLU A 25 15.89 5.72 10.47
CA GLU A 25 16.72 6.67 9.73
C GLU A 25 17.78 5.89 8.94
N THR A 26 17.68 5.91 7.60
CA THR A 26 18.69 5.29 6.73
C THR A 26 19.81 6.29 6.39
N SER A 27 21.05 5.81 6.32
CA SER A 27 22.23 6.62 5.99
C SER A 27 22.42 7.86 6.89
N ARG A 28 22.20 7.72 8.21
CA ARG A 28 22.32 8.82 9.18
C ARG A 28 23.76 9.33 9.27
N ASP A 29 23.96 10.62 9.04
CA ASP A 29 25.28 11.29 9.12
C ASP A 29 25.82 11.32 10.55
N VAL A 30 27.12 11.08 10.68
CA VAL A 30 27.84 11.12 11.97
C VAL A 30 28.88 12.25 11.97
N LEU A 31 28.78 13.16 12.96
CA LEU A 31 29.63 14.34 13.11
C LEU A 31 31.04 13.98 13.63
N SER A 32 31.90 13.45 12.77
CA SER A 32 33.35 13.42 13.01
C SER A 32 34.21 13.30 11.75
N GLU A 33 33.62 12.90 10.63
CA GLU A 33 34.09 12.76 9.25
C GLU A 33 32.83 12.21 8.55
N VAL A 34 32.42 12.64 7.34
CA VAL A 34 31.12 12.22 6.74
C VAL A 34 31.05 10.70 6.58
N ARG A 35 30.60 10.02 7.63
CA ARG A 35 30.41 8.58 7.75
C ARG A 35 28.97 8.38 8.16
N GLN A 36 28.34 7.38 7.56
CA GLN A 36 26.93 7.10 7.76
C GLN A 36 26.78 5.77 8.48
N VAL A 37 25.87 5.72 9.45
CA VAL A 37 25.32 4.43 9.90
C VAL A 37 24.28 3.99 8.88
N ASP A 38 24.30 2.72 8.49
CA ASP A 38 23.43 2.27 7.42
C ASP A 38 21.95 2.34 7.81
N VAL A 39 21.59 1.85 9.00
CA VAL A 39 20.25 1.95 9.57
C VAL A 39 20.33 2.28 11.06
N CYS A 40 19.69 3.37 11.48
CA CYS A 40 19.43 3.70 12.87
C CYS A 40 17.95 3.50 13.17
N PHE A 41 17.64 2.70 14.18
CA PHE A 41 16.28 2.37 14.57
C PHE A 41 16.01 2.80 16.02
N ILE A 42 14.88 3.48 16.22
CA ILE A 42 14.39 3.91 17.52
C ILE A 42 12.99 3.31 17.72
N PRO A 43 12.80 2.39 18.68
CA PRO A 43 11.50 1.75 18.89
C PRO A 43 10.44 2.73 19.36
N ALA A 44 9.18 2.45 19.02
CA ALA A 44 8.05 3.17 19.59
C ALA A 44 7.92 2.90 21.12
N PRO A 45 7.33 3.81 21.91
CA PRO A 45 7.19 3.65 23.37
C PRO A 45 6.31 2.47 23.79
N SER A 46 5.55 1.89 22.87
CA SER A 46 4.68 0.74 23.13
C SER A 46 4.96 -0.33 22.08
N PRO A 47 5.20 -1.58 22.49
CA PRO A 47 5.53 -2.66 21.57
C PRO A 47 4.34 -2.93 20.66
N SER A 48 4.56 -2.95 19.34
CA SER A 48 3.54 -3.31 18.37
C SER A 48 3.41 -4.84 18.29
N PRO A 49 2.20 -5.38 18.05
CA PRO A 49 2.00 -6.81 17.82
C PRO A 49 2.77 -7.33 16.58
N GLU A 50 3.18 -6.43 15.68
CA GLU A 50 4.00 -6.75 14.51
C GLU A 50 5.42 -7.17 14.89
N SER A 51 5.92 -6.82 16.09
CA SER A 51 7.24 -7.26 16.57
C SER A 51 7.36 -8.78 16.61
N GLU A 52 6.30 -9.49 16.97
CA GLU A 52 6.26 -10.95 17.01
C GLU A 52 6.39 -11.56 15.59
N THR A 53 5.85 -10.89 14.57
CA THR A 53 5.91 -11.36 13.18
C THR A 53 7.31 -11.23 12.55
N LEU A 54 8.17 -10.41 13.14
CA LEU A 54 9.57 -10.23 12.71
C LEU A 54 10.57 -11.14 13.45
N GLY A 55 10.10 -11.93 14.42
CA GLY A 55 10.92 -12.91 15.13
C GLY A 55 12.19 -12.31 15.74
N LEU A 56 13.35 -12.87 15.37
CA LEU A 56 14.66 -12.45 15.86
C LEU A 56 14.98 -10.99 15.51
N LEU A 57 14.56 -10.49 14.34
CA LEU A 57 14.75 -9.09 13.97
C LEU A 57 13.91 -8.17 14.88
N GLY A 58 12.67 -8.55 15.16
CA GLY A 58 11.81 -7.85 16.13
C GLY A 58 12.45 -7.80 17.52
N LYS A 59 13.03 -8.93 17.96
CA LYS A 59 13.78 -9.01 19.23
C LYS A 59 15.01 -8.10 19.26
N MET A 60 15.76 -7.97 18.15
CA MET A 60 16.91 -7.05 18.03
C MET A 60 16.48 -5.58 18.11
N ALA A 61 15.28 -5.28 17.63
CA ALA A 61 14.66 -3.96 17.59
C ALA A 61 13.87 -3.61 18.86
N ALA A 62 14.01 -4.37 19.95
CA ALA A 62 13.32 -4.07 21.22
C ALA A 62 13.86 -2.79 21.91
N THR A 63 15.10 -2.41 21.64
CA THR A 63 15.75 -1.18 22.13
C THR A 63 16.29 -0.37 20.97
N THR A 64 16.72 0.88 21.23
CA THR A 64 17.45 1.67 20.22
C THR A 64 18.62 0.85 19.67
N CYS A 65 18.73 0.78 18.34
CA CYS A 65 19.75 -0.05 17.72
C CYS A 65 20.23 0.47 16.37
N LEU A 66 21.43 0.04 15.99
CA LEU A 66 22.09 0.37 14.73
C LEU A 66 22.32 -0.94 13.98
N PHE A 67 21.99 -1.00 12.69
CA PHE A 67 22.29 -2.15 11.86
C PHE A 67 23.31 -1.79 10.79
N GLU A 68 24.31 -2.67 10.64
CA GLU A 68 25.36 -2.57 9.62
C GLU A 68 25.39 -3.90 8.84
N PRO A 69 24.63 -4.01 7.73
CA PRO A 69 24.55 -5.22 6.93
C PRO A 69 25.72 -5.33 5.95
N PHE A 70 26.43 -6.44 6.00
CA PHE A 70 27.54 -6.74 5.10
C PHE A 70 27.15 -7.74 4.03
N ARG A 71 27.60 -7.53 2.79
CA ARG A 71 27.51 -8.57 1.75
C ARG A 71 28.60 -9.63 1.89
N ASN A 72 29.75 -9.32 2.48
CA ASN A 72 30.88 -10.24 2.66
C ASN A 72 31.24 -10.33 4.14
N ALA A 73 31.92 -11.40 4.57
CA ALA A 73 32.40 -11.47 5.95
C ALA A 73 33.27 -10.24 6.27
N PRO A 74 32.96 -9.48 7.32
CA PRO A 74 33.67 -8.24 7.62
C PRO A 74 35.07 -8.54 8.15
N THR A 75 36.00 -7.65 7.82
CA THR A 75 37.35 -7.63 8.36
C THR A 75 37.38 -7.02 9.77
N PRO A 76 38.43 -7.26 10.58
CA PRO A 76 38.59 -6.61 11.86
C PRO A 76 38.67 -5.08 11.80
N VAL A 77 39.04 -4.51 10.65
CA VAL A 77 39.03 -3.06 10.44
C VAL A 77 37.61 -2.56 10.24
N GLU A 78 36.81 -3.25 9.44
CA GLU A 78 35.40 -2.90 9.22
C GLU A 78 34.57 -3.01 10.51
N VAL A 79 34.74 -4.08 11.30
CA VAL A 79 34.07 -4.21 12.61
C VAL A 79 34.41 -3.03 13.53
N ARG A 80 35.69 -2.68 13.65
CA ARG A 80 36.10 -1.50 14.45
C ARG A 80 35.58 -0.19 13.89
N SER A 81 35.42 -0.08 12.57
CA SER A 81 34.81 1.07 11.92
C SER A 81 33.34 1.21 12.32
N CYS A 82 32.57 0.11 12.32
CA CYS A 82 31.18 0.10 12.79
C CYS A 82 31.10 0.47 14.28
N MET A 83 31.97 -0.07 15.13
CA MET A 83 32.04 0.32 16.55
C MET A 83 32.37 1.80 16.74
N PHE A 84 33.25 2.37 15.90
CA PHE A 84 33.51 3.81 15.93
C PHE A 84 32.25 4.63 15.60
N LYS A 85 31.42 4.17 14.65
CA LYS A 85 30.12 4.80 14.36
C LYS A 85 29.20 4.74 15.58
N LEU A 86 29.08 3.57 16.24
CA LEU A 86 28.32 3.40 17.47
C LEU A 86 28.73 4.43 18.54
N TYR A 87 30.03 4.48 18.87
CA TYR A 87 30.52 5.40 19.90
C TYR A 87 30.33 6.87 19.54
N SER A 88 30.34 7.20 18.25
CA SER A 88 30.06 8.56 17.79
C SER A 88 28.60 8.95 17.97
N VAL A 89 27.66 8.03 17.67
CA VAL A 89 26.22 8.22 17.93
C VAL A 89 25.96 8.31 19.44
N GLU A 90 26.57 7.45 20.25
CA GLU A 90 26.48 7.52 21.72
C GLU A 90 26.99 8.86 22.26
N ALA A 91 28.13 9.36 21.76
CA ALA A 91 28.66 10.66 22.15
C ALA A 91 27.69 11.80 21.81
N GLU A 92 26.98 11.72 20.68
CA GLU A 92 25.95 12.68 20.30
C GLU A 92 24.76 12.65 21.28
N LEU A 93 24.24 11.45 21.57
CA LEU A 93 23.13 11.24 22.49
C LEU A 93 23.46 11.72 23.90
N LEU A 94 24.68 11.42 24.39
CA LEU A 94 25.17 11.89 25.69
C LEU A 94 25.27 13.43 25.73
N ARG A 95 25.74 14.08 24.66
CA ARG A 95 25.75 15.55 24.58
C ARG A 95 24.34 16.13 24.61
N LYS A 96 23.40 15.50 23.90
CA LYS A 96 21.98 15.91 23.89
C LYS A 96 21.37 15.77 25.30
N ALA A 97 21.51 14.61 25.94
CA ALA A 97 21.00 14.36 27.30
C ALA A 97 21.60 15.34 28.33
N ARG A 98 22.90 15.65 28.24
CA ARG A 98 23.55 16.66 29.10
C ARG A 98 22.97 18.06 28.91
N ARG A 99 22.70 18.48 27.66
CA ARG A 99 22.05 19.78 27.38
C ARG A 99 20.63 19.83 27.95
N GLU A 100 19.93 18.71 27.94
CA GLU A 100 18.58 18.54 28.49
C GLU A 100 18.56 18.29 30.01
N ARG A 101 19.74 18.25 30.68
CA ARG A 101 19.90 17.94 32.11
C ARG A 101 19.24 16.62 32.55
N ARG A 102 19.25 15.62 31.67
CA ARG A 102 18.76 14.27 31.95
C ARG A 102 19.88 13.24 31.86
N SER A 103 19.70 12.11 32.53
CA SER A 103 20.51 10.92 32.29
C SER A 103 19.98 10.17 31.06
N LEU A 104 20.88 9.54 30.31
CA LEU A 104 20.52 8.61 29.24
C LEU A 104 20.20 7.26 29.90
N SER A 105 19.03 6.70 29.61
CA SER A 105 18.66 5.36 30.07
C SER A 105 19.37 4.27 29.24
N GLU A 106 19.44 3.03 29.73
CA GLU A 106 20.07 1.94 28.99
C GLU A 106 19.34 1.58 27.69
N ASP A 107 18.02 1.81 27.61
CA ASP A 107 17.18 1.55 26.44
C ASP A 107 17.37 2.59 25.31
N GLU A 108 17.76 3.81 25.68
CA GLU A 108 18.11 4.89 24.75
C GLU A 108 19.54 4.76 24.22
N SER A 109 20.42 4.04 24.94
CA SER A 109 21.75 3.74 24.46
C SER A 109 21.64 2.73 23.30
N PRO A 110 22.16 3.05 22.10
CA PRO A 110 22.07 2.15 20.96
C PRO A 110 22.84 0.84 21.21
N ARG A 111 22.34 -0.25 20.62
CA ARG A 111 23.10 -1.49 20.42
C ARG A 111 23.43 -1.65 18.94
N LEU A 112 24.69 -1.96 18.63
CA LEU A 112 25.14 -2.19 17.25
C LEU A 112 25.00 -3.67 16.88
N TRP A 113 24.27 -3.95 15.80
CA TRP A 113 24.11 -5.26 15.18
C TRP A 113 24.84 -5.29 13.83
N ILE A 114 25.92 -6.03 13.74
CA ILE A 114 26.65 -6.25 12.49
C ILE A 114 26.12 -7.54 11.85
N LEU A 115 25.39 -7.40 10.75
CA LEU A 115 24.75 -8.52 10.07
C LEU A 115 25.70 -9.03 8.98
N SER A 116 26.30 -10.20 9.20
CA SER A 116 27.30 -10.77 8.28
C SER A 116 26.80 -12.08 7.67
N PRO A 117 27.08 -12.37 6.39
CA PRO A 117 26.76 -13.66 5.80
C PRO A 117 27.46 -14.81 6.54
N SER A 118 28.64 -14.55 7.12
CA SER A 118 29.37 -15.49 7.97
C SER A 118 30.38 -14.81 8.88
N CYS A 119 30.66 -15.41 10.04
CA CYS A 119 31.71 -14.99 10.95
C CYS A 119 32.73 -16.13 11.12
N SER A 120 34.03 -15.84 10.89
CA SER A 120 35.08 -16.83 11.14
C SER A 120 35.39 -16.97 12.63
N GLN A 121 35.83 -18.15 13.08
CA GLN A 121 36.23 -18.35 14.47
C GLN A 121 37.36 -17.40 14.90
N ARG A 122 38.28 -17.09 13.99
CA ARG A 122 39.34 -16.09 14.23
C ARG A 122 38.76 -14.71 14.54
N LEU A 123 37.74 -14.28 13.79
CA LEU A 123 37.08 -13.00 14.01
C LEU A 123 36.34 -13.00 15.35
N LEU A 124 35.54 -14.04 15.63
CA LEU A 124 34.80 -14.18 16.88
C LEU A 124 35.73 -14.15 18.09
N ASN A 125 36.77 -14.99 18.08
CA ASN A 125 37.76 -15.05 19.17
C ASN A 125 38.52 -13.72 19.32
N GLY A 126 38.88 -13.07 18.21
CA GLY A 126 39.63 -11.82 18.22
C GLY A 126 38.89 -10.66 18.88
N PHE A 127 37.55 -10.66 18.81
CA PHE A 127 36.70 -9.67 19.48
C PHE A 127 36.12 -10.17 20.82
N GLY A 128 36.42 -11.41 21.23
CA GLY A 128 35.80 -12.02 22.40
C GLY A 128 34.29 -12.19 22.26
N ALA A 129 33.81 -12.41 21.04
CA ALA A 129 32.39 -12.54 20.73
C ALA A 129 31.90 -13.95 21.09
N ASN A 130 30.94 -14.05 22.02
CA ASN A 130 30.44 -15.30 22.56
C ASN A 130 28.92 -15.40 22.46
N LEU A 131 28.39 -16.63 22.45
CA LEU A 131 26.94 -16.84 22.58
C LEU A 131 26.48 -16.33 23.94
N ASN A 132 25.32 -15.67 23.96
CA ASN A 132 24.69 -15.26 25.20
C ASN A 132 24.04 -16.49 25.87
N GLN A 133 24.48 -16.81 27.09
CA GLN A 133 23.99 -17.97 27.85
C GLN A 133 22.74 -17.66 28.69
N SER A 134 22.52 -16.38 29.03
CA SER A 134 21.39 -15.96 29.89
C SER A 134 20.12 -15.70 29.10
N GLU A 135 20.25 -15.21 27.87
CA GLU A 135 19.13 -14.93 26.99
C GLU A 135 19.22 -15.85 25.78
N ASN A 136 18.17 -16.62 25.51
CA ASN A 136 18.12 -17.61 24.43
C ASN A 136 18.07 -16.92 23.04
N TRP A 137 19.19 -16.36 22.58
CA TRP A 137 19.35 -15.71 21.27
C TRP A 137 19.62 -16.72 20.14
N GLY A 138 20.05 -17.93 20.49
CA GLY A 138 20.31 -19.01 19.54
C GLY A 138 21.69 -18.93 18.87
N GLU A 139 21.97 -19.95 18.06
CA GLU A 139 23.20 -20.03 17.27
C GLU A 139 23.26 -18.90 16.23
N GLY A 140 24.48 -18.42 15.94
CA GLY A 140 24.70 -17.34 14.98
C GLY A 140 24.63 -15.94 15.57
N VAL A 141 24.26 -15.75 16.84
CA VAL A 141 24.22 -14.43 17.51
C VAL A 141 25.30 -14.32 18.59
N TYR A 142 26.37 -13.59 18.30
CA TYR A 142 27.56 -13.51 19.16
C TYR A 142 27.76 -12.12 19.75
N PHE A 143 27.70 -12.01 21.06
CA PHE A 143 27.85 -10.76 21.80
C PHE A 143 29.31 -10.50 22.11
N LEU A 144 29.77 -9.28 21.81
CA LEU A 144 31.06 -8.77 22.29
C LEU A 144 30.97 -8.51 23.81
N PRO A 145 32.11 -8.28 24.50
CA PRO A 145 32.11 -7.92 25.92
C PRO A 145 31.13 -6.80 26.24
N GLU A 146 30.42 -6.93 27.36
CA GLU A 146 29.22 -6.17 27.77
C GLU A 146 29.24 -4.68 27.41
N PHE A 147 30.30 -3.96 27.80
CA PHE A 147 30.40 -2.51 27.61
C PHE A 147 30.69 -2.05 26.18
N GLN A 148 30.89 -2.98 25.23
CA GLN A 148 31.09 -2.65 23.81
C GLN A 148 29.77 -2.54 23.04
N ARG A 149 28.64 -2.94 23.64
CA ARG A 149 27.27 -2.88 23.08
C ARG A 149 27.16 -3.28 21.60
N THR A 150 27.97 -4.26 21.18
CA THR A 150 28.07 -4.70 19.79
C THR A 150 27.79 -6.20 19.71
N VAL A 151 27.09 -6.62 18.66
CA VAL A 151 26.74 -8.02 18.40
C VAL A 151 27.10 -8.36 16.96
N LEU A 152 27.76 -9.49 16.76
CA LEU A 152 28.05 -10.08 15.45
C LEU A 152 27.00 -11.15 15.14
N VAL A 153 26.28 -10.98 14.04
CA VAL A 153 25.29 -11.96 13.57
C VAL A 153 25.88 -12.70 12.38
N SER A 154 26.09 -14.00 12.52
CA SER A 154 26.53 -14.92 11.48
C SER A 154 25.31 -15.56 10.80
N ILE A 155 24.81 -14.95 9.74
CA ILE A 155 23.53 -15.30 9.10
C ILE A 155 23.50 -16.77 8.64
N ASN A 156 24.61 -17.32 8.14
CA ASN A 156 24.69 -18.72 7.71
C ASN A 156 24.58 -19.76 8.84
N GLN A 157 24.67 -19.33 10.10
CA GLN A 157 24.53 -20.19 11.28
C GLN A 157 23.17 -20.03 11.95
N LEU A 158 22.33 -19.09 11.49
CA LEU A 158 20.99 -18.93 12.02
C LEU A 158 20.14 -20.17 11.68
N PRO A 159 19.35 -20.69 12.64
CA PRO A 159 18.48 -21.83 12.41
C PRO A 159 17.46 -21.53 11.31
N VAL A 160 17.07 -22.55 10.53
CA VAL A 160 16.04 -22.41 9.50
C VAL A 160 14.67 -22.44 10.17
N SER A 161 14.12 -21.26 10.46
CA SER A 161 12.78 -21.05 11.01
C SER A 161 12.20 -19.72 10.53
N GLN A 162 10.90 -19.50 10.75
CA GLN A 162 10.26 -18.21 10.50
C GLN A 162 10.89 -17.09 11.32
N ASP A 163 11.32 -17.37 12.56
CA ASP A 163 11.92 -16.36 13.45
C ASP A 163 13.18 -15.71 12.87
N THR A 164 13.94 -16.43 12.05
CA THR A 164 15.21 -15.92 11.47
C THR A 164 15.09 -15.59 9.99
N LEU A 165 13.91 -15.80 9.40
CA LEU A 165 13.67 -15.70 7.95
C LEU A 165 14.17 -14.39 7.38
N TRP A 166 13.74 -13.28 7.99
CA TRP A 166 14.07 -11.92 7.53
C TRP A 166 15.57 -11.62 7.54
N LEU A 167 16.31 -12.17 8.51
CA LEU A 167 17.78 -12.04 8.54
C LEU A 167 18.44 -12.94 7.49
N ARG A 168 17.92 -14.14 7.23
CA ARG A 168 18.47 -15.08 6.25
C ARG A 168 18.30 -14.62 4.80
N VAL A 169 17.31 -13.78 4.51
CA VAL A 169 17.15 -13.10 3.20
C VAL A 169 18.36 -12.21 2.87
N LEU A 170 18.99 -11.59 3.88
CA LEU A 170 20.23 -10.82 3.73
C LEU A 170 21.49 -11.70 3.58
N GLY A 171 21.34 -13.02 3.65
CA GLY A 171 22.42 -13.98 3.55
C GLY A 171 23.01 -14.12 2.15
N LYS A 172 23.67 -15.26 1.93
CA LYS A 172 24.30 -15.61 0.64
C LYS A 172 24.05 -17.06 0.25
N ARG A 173 24.23 -17.36 -1.03
CA ARG A 173 24.18 -18.73 -1.57
C ARG A 173 22.93 -19.45 -1.09
N ARG A 174 23.10 -20.69 -0.61
CA ARG A 174 22.04 -21.56 -0.11
C ARG A 174 21.21 -20.94 1.00
N THR A 175 21.82 -20.17 1.92
CA THR A 175 21.06 -19.54 3.03
C THR A 175 20.05 -18.53 2.51
N GLN A 176 20.47 -17.68 1.55
CA GLN A 176 19.56 -16.73 0.92
C GLN A 176 18.53 -17.44 0.06
N GLN A 177 18.95 -18.40 -0.77
CA GLN A 177 18.03 -19.16 -1.62
C GLN A 177 16.91 -19.81 -0.80
N GLN A 178 17.25 -20.51 0.29
CA GLN A 178 16.26 -21.15 1.17
C GLN A 178 15.32 -20.11 1.80
N ALA A 179 15.84 -18.99 2.27
CA ALA A 179 15.02 -17.93 2.84
C ALA A 179 14.07 -17.30 1.81
N ILE A 180 14.50 -17.14 0.55
CA ILE A 180 13.65 -16.64 -0.53
C ILE A 180 12.55 -17.65 -0.87
N ASP A 181 12.86 -18.95 -0.92
CA ASP A 181 11.87 -19.99 -1.16
C ASP A 181 10.82 -20.05 -0.03
N GLU A 182 11.26 -19.93 1.22
CA GLU A 182 10.37 -19.82 2.39
C GLU A 182 9.49 -18.57 2.31
N LEU A 183 10.07 -17.42 1.93
CA LEU A 183 9.34 -16.15 1.80
C LEU A 183 8.27 -16.21 0.70
N VAL A 184 8.58 -16.82 -0.44
CA VAL A 184 7.62 -17.03 -1.54
C VAL A 184 6.46 -17.92 -1.08
N GLY A 185 6.74 -18.89 -0.20
CA GLY A 185 5.78 -19.82 0.40
C GLY A 185 4.97 -19.25 1.58
N LEU A 186 5.23 -18.03 2.03
CA LEU A 186 4.42 -17.40 3.08
C LEU A 186 2.96 -17.18 2.62
N PRO A 187 1.98 -17.19 3.55
CA PRO A 187 0.59 -16.84 3.24
C PRO A 187 0.46 -15.43 2.64
N GLN A 188 -0.54 -15.23 1.77
CA GLN A 188 -0.78 -13.93 1.13
C GLN A 188 -1.17 -12.83 2.13
N GLU A 189 -1.74 -13.23 3.26
CA GLU A 189 -2.18 -12.37 4.36
C GLU A 189 -1.01 -11.86 5.22
N ASN A 190 0.21 -12.38 5.02
CA ASN A 190 1.37 -11.88 5.74
C ASN A 190 1.65 -10.42 5.31
N PRO A 191 1.63 -9.45 6.24
CA PRO A 191 1.63 -8.04 5.90
C PRO A 191 2.94 -7.60 5.22
N GLN A 192 4.06 -8.22 5.56
CA GLN A 192 5.36 -7.89 4.99
C GLN A 192 5.60 -8.58 3.64
N ARG A 193 4.98 -9.73 3.37
CA ARG A 193 5.30 -10.58 2.20
C ARG A 193 5.20 -9.83 0.88
N ARG A 194 4.11 -9.10 0.63
CA ARG A 194 3.88 -8.40 -0.66
C ARG A 194 4.97 -7.36 -0.92
N ASN A 195 5.20 -6.48 0.05
CA ASN A 195 6.17 -5.38 -0.07
C ASN A 195 7.59 -5.93 -0.20
N ILE A 196 7.95 -6.96 0.56
CA ILE A 196 9.27 -7.57 0.47
C ILE A 196 9.47 -8.31 -0.88
N LEU A 197 8.46 -9.01 -1.40
CA LEU A 197 8.54 -9.63 -2.72
C LEU A 197 8.79 -8.58 -3.81
N GLU A 198 8.16 -7.42 -3.72
CA GLU A 198 8.38 -6.31 -4.63
C GLU A 198 9.81 -5.74 -4.53
N ILE A 199 10.31 -5.48 -3.31
CA ILE A 199 11.68 -5.00 -3.09
C ILE A 199 12.70 -6.01 -3.67
N LEU A 200 12.50 -7.31 -3.45
CA LEU A 200 13.37 -8.37 -3.97
C LEU A 200 13.30 -8.46 -5.50
N ALA A 201 12.11 -8.31 -6.09
CA ALA A 201 11.90 -8.28 -7.53
C ALA A 201 12.64 -7.09 -8.17
N ASN A 202 12.50 -5.90 -7.59
CA ASN A 202 13.18 -4.68 -8.02
C ASN A 202 14.70 -4.81 -7.89
N TRP A 203 15.18 -5.42 -6.81
CA TRP A 203 16.61 -5.67 -6.64
C TRP A 203 17.16 -6.58 -7.74
N ARG A 204 16.46 -7.68 -8.07
CA ARG A 204 16.83 -8.56 -9.18
C ARG A 204 16.92 -7.78 -10.50
N ILE A 205 15.90 -6.97 -10.82
CA ILE A 205 15.85 -6.17 -12.06
C ILE A 205 17.05 -5.22 -12.14
N ASN A 206 17.35 -4.51 -11.06
CA ASN A 206 18.46 -3.56 -11.01
C ASN A 206 19.81 -4.26 -11.18
N VAL A 207 20.00 -5.43 -10.57
CA VAL A 207 21.24 -6.21 -10.74
C VAL A 207 21.36 -6.70 -12.18
N ASP A 208 20.27 -7.22 -12.76
CA ASP A 208 20.23 -7.73 -14.14
C ASP A 208 20.47 -6.65 -15.21
N SER A 209 20.11 -5.38 -14.92
CA SER A 209 20.40 -4.25 -15.81
C SER A 209 21.87 -3.83 -15.89
N SER A 210 22.75 -4.43 -15.10
CA SER A 210 24.17 -4.08 -15.08
C SER A 210 24.92 -4.60 -16.31
N GLU A 211 25.65 -3.73 -17.02
CA GLU A 211 26.38 -4.07 -18.26
C GLU A 211 27.44 -5.18 -18.08
N ARG A 212 27.96 -5.35 -16.86
CA ARG A 212 28.98 -6.37 -16.52
C ARG A 212 28.57 -7.12 -15.26
N LEU A 213 27.93 -8.27 -15.45
CA LEU A 213 27.56 -9.17 -14.36
C LEU A 213 28.76 -9.97 -13.86
N SER A 214 29.09 -9.82 -12.58
CA SER A 214 30.02 -10.71 -11.90
C SER A 214 29.37 -12.07 -11.62
N ASN A 215 30.17 -13.07 -11.24
CA ASN A 215 29.63 -14.36 -10.78
C ASN A 215 28.73 -14.20 -9.54
N ALA A 216 29.03 -13.23 -8.67
CA ALA A 216 28.21 -12.93 -7.50
C ALA A 216 26.86 -12.31 -7.88
N ASP A 217 26.81 -11.51 -8.95
CA ASP A 217 25.58 -10.92 -9.47
C ASP A 217 24.69 -11.99 -10.12
N ARG A 218 25.30 -12.93 -10.87
CA ARG A 218 24.57 -14.08 -11.44
C ARG A 218 23.97 -14.97 -10.37
N GLU A 219 24.75 -15.31 -9.34
CA GLU A 219 24.27 -16.08 -8.17
C GLU A 219 23.07 -15.37 -7.52
N LEU A 220 23.18 -14.06 -7.34
CA LEU A 220 22.13 -13.25 -6.75
C LEU A 220 20.86 -13.23 -7.61
N ILE A 221 20.99 -12.99 -8.92
CA ILE A 221 19.86 -13.01 -9.84
C ILE A 221 19.15 -14.37 -9.78
N MET A 222 19.91 -15.47 -9.73
CA MET A 222 19.34 -16.81 -9.58
C MET A 222 18.58 -16.95 -8.26
N ASN A 223 19.17 -16.55 -7.13
CA ASN A 223 18.52 -16.64 -5.82
C ASN A 223 17.24 -15.80 -5.72
N LEU A 224 17.18 -14.64 -6.38
CA LEU A 224 16.02 -13.74 -6.35
C LEU A 224 14.96 -14.09 -7.40
N SER A 225 15.26 -15.01 -8.33
CA SER A 225 14.33 -15.36 -9.41
C SER A 225 12.99 -15.90 -8.93
N PRO A 226 12.91 -16.76 -7.89
CA PRO A 226 11.63 -17.20 -7.33
C PRO A 226 10.75 -16.03 -6.85
N ALA A 227 11.32 -15.08 -6.10
CA ALA A 227 10.60 -13.89 -5.63
C ALA A 227 10.07 -13.04 -6.79
N TYR A 228 10.90 -12.77 -7.80
CA TYR A 228 10.50 -12.03 -8.99
C TYR A 228 9.36 -12.72 -9.77
N LEU A 229 9.48 -14.04 -9.99
CA LEU A 229 8.45 -14.79 -10.71
C LEU A 229 7.13 -14.78 -9.96
N LYS A 230 7.17 -14.92 -8.63
CA LYS A 230 5.97 -14.88 -7.78
C LYS A 230 5.31 -13.50 -7.81
N TRP A 231 6.09 -12.44 -7.61
CA TRP A 231 5.61 -11.07 -7.70
C TRP A 231 4.97 -10.78 -9.06
N ARG A 232 5.61 -11.20 -10.16
CA ARG A 232 5.07 -11.02 -11.52
C ARG A 232 3.78 -11.80 -11.76
N GLU A 233 3.69 -13.04 -11.27
CA GLU A 233 2.47 -13.86 -11.37
C GLU A 233 1.30 -13.17 -10.66
N GLU A 234 1.52 -12.70 -9.43
CA GLU A 234 0.50 -12.00 -8.62
C GLU A 234 0.06 -10.71 -9.29
N ALA A 235 0.99 -9.87 -9.75
CA ALA A 235 0.69 -8.63 -10.47
C ALA A 235 -0.11 -8.86 -11.76
N VAL A 236 0.23 -9.90 -12.55
CA VAL A 236 -0.52 -10.25 -13.76
C VAL A 236 -1.91 -10.78 -13.41
N SER A 237 -2.06 -11.53 -12.32
CA SER A 237 -3.37 -12.02 -11.87
C SER A 237 -4.27 -10.86 -11.43
N GLU A 238 -3.73 -9.92 -10.63
CA GLU A 238 -4.43 -8.71 -10.19
C GLU A 238 -4.88 -7.88 -11.41
N GLY A 239 -3.96 -7.55 -12.33
CA GLY A 239 -4.30 -6.79 -13.52
C GLY A 239 -5.32 -7.48 -14.43
N ARG A 240 -5.34 -8.83 -14.50
CA ARG A 240 -6.38 -9.58 -15.21
C ARG A 240 -7.75 -9.48 -14.52
N GLN A 241 -7.78 -9.45 -13.19
CA GLN A 241 -9.03 -9.32 -12.45
C GLN A 241 -9.60 -7.90 -12.60
N GLU A 242 -8.75 -6.89 -12.47
CA GLU A 242 -9.11 -5.48 -12.68
C GLU A 242 -9.61 -5.26 -14.12
N GLY A 243 -8.83 -5.66 -15.13
CA GLY A 243 -9.24 -5.51 -16.53
C GLY A 243 -10.53 -6.27 -16.88
N ARG A 244 -10.79 -7.42 -16.24
CA ARG A 244 -12.08 -8.12 -16.39
C ARG A 244 -13.24 -7.35 -15.73
N GLN A 245 -13.01 -6.70 -14.60
CA GLN A 245 -14.04 -5.90 -13.94
C GLN A 245 -14.35 -4.65 -14.76
N GLU A 246 -13.32 -3.93 -15.19
CA GLU A 246 -13.45 -2.75 -16.05
C GLU A 246 -14.14 -3.11 -17.37
N GLY A 247 -13.69 -4.14 -18.09
CA GLY A 247 -14.30 -4.57 -19.34
C GLY A 247 -15.76 -5.05 -19.18
N ARG A 248 -16.11 -5.64 -18.03
CA ARG A 248 -17.53 -5.95 -17.74
C ARG A 248 -18.35 -4.68 -17.52
N GLN A 249 -17.83 -3.71 -16.77
CA GLN A 249 -18.55 -2.46 -16.53
C GLN A 249 -18.72 -1.64 -17.82
N GLU A 250 -17.69 -1.58 -18.65
CA GLU A 250 -17.73 -0.92 -19.95
C GLU A 250 -18.71 -1.63 -20.90
N GLY A 251 -18.66 -2.96 -20.98
CA GLY A 251 -19.60 -3.75 -21.79
C GLY A 251 -21.05 -3.55 -21.36
N ILE A 252 -21.35 -3.53 -20.06
CA ILE A 252 -22.69 -3.25 -19.54
C ILE A 252 -23.12 -1.83 -19.92
N ARG A 253 -22.22 -0.84 -19.83
CA ARG A 253 -22.54 0.55 -20.15
C ARG A 253 -22.84 0.71 -21.64
N GLU A 254 -22.05 0.08 -22.51
CA GLU A 254 -22.22 0.13 -23.96
C GLU A 254 -23.50 -0.60 -24.40
N GLU A 255 -23.77 -1.79 -23.87
CA GLU A 255 -25.01 -2.53 -24.15
C GLU A 255 -26.23 -1.72 -23.71
N ARG A 256 -26.15 -1.07 -22.53
CA ARG A 256 -27.22 -0.22 -22.03
C ARG A 256 -27.44 1.01 -22.91
N ARG A 257 -26.37 1.64 -23.39
CA ARG A 257 -26.43 2.76 -24.34
C ARG A 257 -27.12 2.33 -25.63
N GLN A 258 -26.69 1.22 -26.21
CA GLN A 258 -27.27 0.68 -27.44
C GLN A 258 -28.75 0.32 -27.27
N MET A 259 -29.15 -0.18 -26.10
CA MET A 259 -30.56 -0.45 -25.78
C MET A 259 -31.40 0.84 -25.77
N VAL A 260 -30.89 1.93 -25.17
CA VAL A 260 -31.56 3.24 -25.17
C VAL A 260 -31.67 3.77 -26.60
N GLU A 261 -30.59 3.77 -27.37
CA GLU A 261 -30.58 4.23 -28.76
C GLU A 261 -31.60 3.46 -29.61
N ASN A 262 -31.59 2.13 -29.55
CA ASN A 262 -32.55 1.30 -30.28
C ASN A 262 -33.99 1.60 -29.88
N PHE A 263 -34.24 1.78 -28.58
CA PHE A 263 -35.57 2.09 -28.07
C PHE A 263 -36.07 3.45 -28.58
N LEU A 264 -35.24 4.49 -28.47
CA LEU A 264 -35.56 5.82 -28.98
C LEU A 264 -35.81 5.77 -30.49
N ARG A 265 -35.00 5.01 -31.23
CA ARG A 265 -35.16 4.85 -32.68
C ARG A 265 -36.47 4.20 -33.08
N VAL A 266 -36.85 3.13 -32.37
CA VAL A 266 -38.12 2.41 -32.61
C VAL A 266 -39.32 3.30 -32.30
N ARG A 267 -39.25 4.13 -31.25
CA ARG A 267 -40.39 4.99 -30.85
C ARG A 267 -40.49 6.29 -31.63
N PHE A 268 -39.38 6.92 -31.96
CA PHE A 268 -39.34 8.31 -32.44
C PHE A 268 -38.70 8.48 -33.81
N GLY A 269 -38.17 7.41 -34.43
CA GLY A 269 -37.51 7.48 -35.73
C GLY A 269 -36.04 7.81 -35.62
N GLU A 270 -35.52 8.75 -36.42
CA GLU A 270 -34.10 9.12 -36.34
C GLU A 270 -33.76 9.80 -35.01
N ILE A 271 -32.59 9.48 -34.46
CA ILE A 271 -32.05 10.13 -33.25
C ILE A 271 -31.37 11.42 -33.71
N ASP A 272 -32.05 12.54 -33.50
CA ASP A 272 -31.50 13.87 -33.73
C ASP A 272 -30.54 14.28 -32.60
N ALA A 273 -29.87 15.42 -32.77
CA ALA A 273 -28.89 15.92 -31.80
C ALA A 273 -29.51 16.17 -30.40
N GLU A 274 -30.80 16.51 -30.33
CA GLU A 274 -31.49 16.71 -29.05
C GLU A 274 -31.70 15.38 -28.31
N LEU A 275 -32.14 14.32 -29.02
CA LEU A 275 -32.28 12.99 -28.46
C LEU A 275 -30.93 12.35 -28.10
N GLU A 276 -29.90 12.60 -28.89
CA GLU A 276 -28.55 12.10 -28.63
C GLU A 276 -27.98 12.69 -27.32
N ALA A 277 -28.21 13.98 -27.08
CA ALA A 277 -27.71 14.69 -25.90
C ALA A 277 -28.28 14.13 -24.58
N ILE A 278 -29.50 13.58 -24.60
CA ILE A 278 -30.16 13.08 -23.38
C ILE A 278 -29.76 11.65 -23.00
N ILE A 279 -29.10 10.89 -23.90
CA ILE A 279 -28.73 9.49 -23.66
C ILE A 279 -27.79 9.36 -22.47
N ALA A 280 -26.74 10.17 -22.41
CA ALA A 280 -25.76 10.10 -21.34
C ALA A 280 -26.36 10.38 -19.94
N PRO A 281 -27.19 11.42 -19.74
CA PRO A 281 -27.97 11.61 -18.52
C PRO A 281 -28.88 10.43 -18.17
N MET A 282 -29.59 9.86 -19.15
CA MET A 282 -30.49 8.73 -18.95
C MET A 282 -29.76 7.46 -18.46
N LEU A 283 -28.52 7.24 -18.91
CA LEU A 283 -27.70 6.10 -18.48
C LEU A 283 -27.26 6.14 -17.01
N GLN A 284 -27.38 7.30 -16.34
CA GLN A 284 -27.08 7.44 -14.91
C GLN A 284 -28.18 6.88 -14.00
N LEU A 285 -29.38 6.67 -14.54
CA LEU A 285 -30.51 6.13 -13.76
C LEU A 285 -30.33 4.65 -13.44
N THR A 286 -31.16 4.08 -12.57
CA THR A 286 -31.24 2.62 -12.43
C THR A 286 -31.95 2.00 -13.65
N PRO A 287 -31.69 0.73 -13.98
CA PRO A 287 -32.37 0.07 -15.10
C PRO A 287 -33.89 0.15 -15.02
N GLN A 288 -34.46 -0.05 -13.83
CA GLN A 288 -35.91 -0.03 -13.62
C GLN A 288 -36.53 1.34 -13.90
N VAL A 289 -35.89 2.41 -13.41
CA VAL A 289 -36.38 3.78 -13.64
C VAL A 289 -36.24 4.13 -15.12
N LEU A 290 -35.07 3.86 -15.71
CA LEU A 290 -34.81 4.13 -17.12
C LEU A 290 -35.85 3.45 -18.02
N THR A 291 -36.11 2.16 -17.81
CA THR A 291 -37.12 1.42 -18.59
C THR A 291 -38.50 2.06 -18.44
N ARG A 292 -38.95 2.38 -17.21
CA ARG A 292 -40.27 3.01 -17.02
C ARG A 292 -40.40 4.33 -17.78
N LEU A 293 -39.38 5.19 -17.71
CA LEU A 293 -39.38 6.49 -18.40
C LEU A 293 -39.40 6.30 -19.91
N LEU A 294 -38.56 5.42 -20.45
CA LEU A 294 -38.52 5.11 -21.88
C LEU A 294 -39.90 4.64 -22.40
N PHE A 295 -40.57 3.73 -21.69
CA PHE A 295 -41.84 3.17 -22.13
C PHE A 295 -43.02 4.13 -22.03
N ASN A 296 -43.02 5.06 -21.08
CA ASN A 296 -44.22 5.85 -20.76
C ASN A 296 -44.12 7.32 -21.17
N LEU A 297 -42.93 7.92 -21.22
CA LEU A 297 -42.79 9.33 -21.57
C LEU A 297 -42.82 9.55 -23.09
N SER A 298 -43.28 10.72 -23.52
CA SER A 298 -43.17 11.20 -24.90
C SER A 298 -41.75 11.72 -25.22
N LYS A 299 -41.47 12.00 -26.50
CA LYS A 299 -40.21 12.62 -26.92
C LYS A 299 -39.99 13.96 -26.21
N GLU A 300 -41.02 14.80 -26.18
CA GLU A 300 -41.00 16.13 -25.58
C GLU A 300 -40.78 16.06 -24.07
N GLU A 301 -41.38 15.06 -23.40
CA GLU A 301 -41.18 14.84 -21.97
C GLU A 301 -39.77 14.35 -21.65
N LEU A 302 -39.20 13.45 -22.47
CA LEU A 302 -37.80 13.03 -22.31
C LEU A 302 -36.84 14.21 -22.51
N LEU A 303 -37.07 15.04 -23.53
CA LEU A 303 -36.27 16.25 -23.75
C LEU A 303 -36.45 17.28 -22.63
N LEU A 304 -37.65 17.38 -22.05
CA LEU A 304 -37.92 18.23 -20.91
C LEU A 304 -37.08 17.78 -19.69
N TRP A 305 -37.13 16.49 -19.36
CA TRP A 305 -36.50 15.96 -18.14
C TRP A 305 -34.99 15.72 -18.24
N PHE A 306 -34.44 15.54 -19.44
CA PHE A 306 -33.03 15.20 -19.62
C PHE A 306 -32.26 16.17 -20.53
N GLY A 307 -32.96 17.04 -21.26
CA GLY A 307 -32.34 17.99 -22.18
C GLY A 307 -31.79 19.23 -21.46
N GLU A 308 -30.68 19.75 -21.98
CA GLU A 308 -30.11 21.02 -21.56
C GLU A 308 -30.26 22.02 -22.71
N GLY A 309 -31.19 22.98 -22.59
CA GLY A 309 -31.46 23.95 -23.65
C GLY A 309 -32.15 25.22 -23.18
N SER A 310 -31.95 26.32 -23.89
CA SER A 310 -32.70 27.55 -23.71
C SER A 310 -34.19 27.28 -23.98
N GLY A 311 -35.06 27.66 -23.03
CA GLY A 311 -36.51 27.43 -23.10
C GLY A 311 -37.02 26.13 -22.50
N VAL A 312 -36.18 25.28 -21.88
CA VAL A 312 -36.65 24.14 -21.06
C VAL A 312 -37.43 24.64 -19.84
N GLU A 313 -36.96 25.71 -19.21
CA GLU A 313 -37.59 26.29 -18.01
C GLU A 313 -38.94 26.97 -18.32
N GLU A 314 -39.03 27.62 -19.48
CA GLU A 314 -40.27 28.20 -20.01
C GLU A 314 -41.28 27.10 -20.35
N ARG A 315 -40.83 26.06 -21.07
CA ARG A 315 -41.63 24.85 -21.33
C ARG A 315 -42.03 24.13 -20.06
N PHE A 316 -41.21 24.13 -19.01
CA PHE A 316 -41.53 23.50 -17.73
C PHE A 316 -42.56 24.28 -16.93
N GLY A 317 -42.53 25.62 -17.00
CA GLY A 317 -43.47 26.50 -16.30
C GLY A 317 -44.94 26.26 -16.70
N GLU A 318 -45.21 26.01 -17.99
CA GLU A 318 -46.55 25.67 -18.47
C GLU A 318 -46.95 24.25 -18.02
N GLY A 319 -48.03 24.12 -17.24
CA GLY A 319 -48.50 22.81 -16.77
C GLY A 319 -47.51 22.09 -15.84
N LYS A 320 -46.64 22.84 -15.14
CA LYS A 320 -45.58 22.32 -14.25
C LYS A 320 -46.07 21.20 -13.31
N ARG A 321 -47.24 21.40 -12.69
CA ARG A 321 -47.86 20.43 -11.78
C ARG A 321 -48.19 19.11 -12.46
N GLU A 322 -48.84 19.16 -13.61
CA GLU A 322 -49.23 17.96 -14.37
C GLU A 322 -48.00 17.16 -14.83
N LYS A 323 -46.94 17.86 -15.25
CA LYS A 323 -45.67 17.24 -15.63
C LYS A 323 -45.01 16.51 -14.46
N VAL A 324 -44.97 17.14 -13.28
CA VAL A 324 -44.45 16.52 -12.04
C VAL A 324 -45.31 15.33 -11.61
N GLU A 325 -46.63 15.47 -11.61
CA GLU A 325 -47.56 14.37 -11.32
C GLU A 325 -47.37 13.20 -12.29
N ASN A 326 -47.18 13.48 -13.59
CA ASN A 326 -46.94 12.46 -14.59
C ASN A 326 -45.62 11.72 -14.35
N VAL A 327 -44.51 12.41 -14.11
CA VAL A 327 -43.22 11.75 -13.90
C VAL A 327 -43.22 10.91 -12.61
N LEU A 328 -43.88 11.39 -11.55
CA LEU A 328 -44.05 10.65 -10.30
C LEU A 328 -44.90 9.39 -10.51
N ARG A 329 -46.01 9.50 -11.26
CA ARG A 329 -46.84 8.38 -11.67
C ARG A 329 -46.05 7.34 -12.47
N VAL A 330 -45.26 7.77 -13.45
CA VAL A 330 -44.41 6.86 -14.24
C VAL A 330 -43.36 6.18 -13.36
N ARG A 331 -42.76 6.90 -12.40
CA ARG A 331 -41.74 6.33 -11.52
C ARG A 331 -42.30 5.41 -10.44
N PHE A 332 -43.44 5.72 -9.86
CA PHE A 332 -43.93 5.06 -8.64
C PHE A 332 -45.25 4.29 -8.82
N GLY A 333 -45.91 4.39 -9.97
CA GLY A 333 -47.23 3.80 -10.20
C GLY A 333 -48.31 4.83 -9.94
N GLU A 334 -48.97 4.79 -8.78
CA GLU A 334 -50.00 5.78 -8.42
C GLU A 334 -49.41 6.89 -7.55
N VAL A 335 -49.96 8.10 -7.68
CA VAL A 335 -49.66 9.23 -6.80
C VAL A 335 -50.73 9.25 -5.71
N ASP A 336 -50.41 8.65 -4.58
CA ASP A 336 -51.28 8.67 -3.39
C ASP A 336 -51.32 10.05 -2.71
N GLN A 337 -52.21 10.20 -1.73
CA GLN A 337 -52.41 11.47 -1.03
C GLN A 337 -51.13 11.99 -0.37
N GLU A 338 -50.31 11.10 0.19
CA GLU A 338 -49.07 11.46 0.88
C GLU A 338 -48.06 12.10 -0.08
N LEU A 339 -47.91 11.54 -1.29
CA LEU A 339 -47.06 12.11 -2.32
C LEU A 339 -47.67 13.37 -2.94
N ALA A 340 -48.99 13.38 -3.17
CA ALA A 340 -49.73 14.52 -3.71
C ALA A 340 -49.59 15.78 -2.82
N ASP A 341 -49.63 15.61 -1.51
CA ASP A 341 -49.49 16.70 -0.53
C ASP A 341 -48.10 17.36 -0.60
N LYS A 342 -47.07 16.66 -1.08
CA LYS A 342 -45.71 17.17 -1.22
C LYS A 342 -45.41 17.86 -2.55
N ILE A 343 -46.29 17.70 -3.55
CA ILE A 343 -46.07 18.26 -4.90
C ILE A 343 -46.00 19.79 -4.85
N ALA A 344 -46.78 20.45 -4.01
CA ALA A 344 -46.74 21.91 -3.89
C ALA A 344 -45.34 22.41 -3.53
N SER A 345 -44.68 21.79 -2.54
CA SER A 345 -43.31 22.12 -2.12
C SER A 345 -42.27 21.76 -3.18
N MET A 346 -42.47 20.67 -3.92
CA MET A 346 -41.60 20.31 -5.06
C MET A 346 -41.63 21.37 -6.16
N LEU A 347 -42.80 21.96 -6.42
CA LEU A 347 -43.00 22.97 -7.46
C LEU A 347 -42.34 24.32 -7.13
N GLU A 348 -41.85 24.54 -5.90
CA GLU A 348 -41.09 25.75 -5.55
C GLU A 348 -39.66 25.73 -6.10
N LEU A 349 -39.11 24.54 -6.37
CA LEU A 349 -37.75 24.38 -6.87
C LEU A 349 -37.65 24.70 -8.38
N PRO A 350 -36.49 25.26 -8.83
CA PRO A 350 -36.19 25.42 -10.25
C PRO A 350 -36.01 24.05 -10.92
N HIS A 351 -36.18 23.99 -12.24
CA HIS A 351 -36.16 22.73 -12.99
C HIS A 351 -34.87 21.94 -12.75
N GLN A 352 -33.72 22.61 -12.82
CA GLN A 352 -32.40 21.99 -12.66
C GLN A 352 -32.18 21.35 -11.28
N GLU A 353 -32.78 21.90 -10.23
CA GLU A 353 -32.69 21.32 -8.87
C GLU A 353 -33.73 20.22 -8.66
N LEU A 354 -34.92 20.38 -9.23
CA LEU A 354 -36.03 19.46 -9.05
C LEU A 354 -35.82 18.13 -9.80
N THR A 355 -35.35 18.20 -11.04
CA THR A 355 -35.16 17.07 -11.94
C THR A 355 -34.29 15.95 -11.34
N PRO A 356 -33.07 16.18 -10.82
CA PRO A 356 -32.28 15.12 -10.22
C PRO A 356 -32.99 14.47 -9.02
N LEU A 357 -33.74 15.24 -8.22
CA LEU A 357 -34.51 14.69 -7.09
C LEU A 357 -35.63 13.78 -7.58
N LEU A 358 -36.41 14.24 -8.57
CA LEU A 358 -37.53 13.49 -9.12
C LEU A 358 -37.10 12.26 -9.92
N LEU A 359 -35.87 12.19 -10.43
CA LEU A 359 -35.41 11.06 -11.24
C LEU A 359 -34.54 10.05 -10.49
N THR A 360 -33.86 10.47 -9.42
CA THR A 360 -32.90 9.60 -8.70
C THR A 360 -33.41 9.08 -7.36
N LEU A 361 -34.10 9.92 -6.57
CA LEU A 361 -34.54 9.53 -5.24
C LEU A 361 -35.65 8.47 -5.29
N SER A 362 -35.69 7.61 -4.28
CA SER A 362 -36.83 6.72 -4.00
C SER A 362 -38.04 7.52 -3.51
N ARG A 363 -39.23 6.88 -3.51
CA ARG A 363 -40.46 7.49 -2.97
C ARG A 363 -40.26 7.97 -1.53
N GLN A 364 -39.61 7.15 -0.70
CA GLN A 364 -39.44 7.45 0.73
C GLN A 364 -38.47 8.62 0.95
N GLU A 365 -37.35 8.65 0.23
CA GLU A 365 -36.40 9.77 0.28
C GLU A 365 -37.02 11.09 -0.20
N LEU A 366 -37.91 11.04 -1.21
CA LEU A 366 -38.68 12.22 -1.62
C LEU A 366 -39.60 12.71 -0.51
N LEU A 367 -40.37 11.81 0.12
CA LEU A 367 -41.25 12.19 1.22
C LEU A 367 -40.50 12.78 2.40
N GLU A 368 -39.36 12.18 2.78
CA GLU A 368 -38.50 12.68 3.85
C GLU A 368 -37.91 14.06 3.51
N ARG A 369 -37.45 14.25 2.28
CA ARG A 369 -36.87 15.51 1.83
C ARG A 369 -37.87 16.66 1.83
N PHE A 370 -39.13 16.37 1.46
CA PHE A 370 -40.22 17.35 1.43
C PHE A 370 -41.13 17.26 2.66
N ALA A 371 -40.67 16.63 3.76
CA ALA A 371 -41.47 16.43 4.97
C ALA A 371 -41.85 17.75 5.68
N ARG A 372 -41.18 18.86 5.38
CA ARG A 372 -41.34 20.16 6.04
C ARG A 372 -42.44 21.02 5.44
#